data_AF-A0A1I3QJJ6-F1
#
_entry.id   AF-A0A1I3QJJ6-F1
#
_cell.length_a   1.000
_cell.length_b   1.000
_cell.length_c   1.000
_cell.angle_alpha   90.00
_cell.angle_beta   90.00
_cell.angle_gamma   90.00
#
_symmetry.space_group_name_H-M   'P 1'
#
loop_
_entity.id
_entity.type
_entity.pdbx_description
1 polymer ?
#
loop_
_entity_poly.entity_id
_entity_poly.type
_entity_poly.pdbx_seq_one_letter_code
_entity_poly.pdbx_strand_id
1 'polypeptide(L)'
;MGPAVRLSVSLDDDLYQALALEAEEAGRSLADVIRDRLRASIFGEEAVGEVRNVGELAESLLAQGLTNEAVLAEVRRRLPDAKTSPASVAWYRSNMKRKGLPVISQVEARRKAASAPK
;
A
#
# COMPACT_ATOMS: atom_id res chain seq x y z
N MET A 1 -5.44 0.11 12.13
CA MET A 1 -4.64 -1.07 12.52
C MET A 1 -5.60 -2.24 12.64
N GLY A 2 -5.51 -3.21 11.73
CA GLY A 2 -6.10 -4.53 12.01
C GLY A 2 -5.29 -5.22 13.12
N PRO A 3 -5.87 -6.20 13.83
CA PRO A 3 -5.12 -6.96 14.81
C PRO A 3 -3.98 -7.73 14.12
N ALA A 4 -2.76 -7.60 14.64
CA ALA A 4 -1.65 -8.45 14.20
C ALA A 4 -1.93 -9.88 14.66
N VAL A 5 -2.04 -10.80 13.72
CA VAL A 5 -2.24 -12.22 14.03
C VAL A 5 -0.87 -12.90 14.04
N ARG A 6 -0.52 -13.55 15.15
CA ARG A 6 0.71 -14.34 15.27
C ARG A 6 0.41 -15.78 14.88
N LEU A 7 1.10 -16.26 13.87
CA LEU A 7 1.04 -17.63 13.40
C LEU A 7 2.39 -18.29 13.67
N SER A 8 2.36 -19.55 14.10
CA SER A 8 3.55 -20.42 14.17
C SER A 8 3.42 -21.47 13.08
N VAL A 9 4.47 -21.63 12.28
CA VAL A 9 4.54 -22.63 11.21
C VAL A 9 5.82 -23.44 11.37
N SER A 10 5.76 -24.72 10.99
CA SER A 10 6.94 -25.56 10.87
C SER A 10 7.40 -25.55 9.41
N LEU A 11 8.68 -25.27 9.19
CA LEU A 11 9.32 -25.24 7.88
C LEU A 11 10.53 -26.16 7.94
N ASP A 12 10.87 -26.78 6.82
CA ASP A 12 12.13 -27.50 6.67
C ASP A 12 13.32 -26.51 6.75
N ASP A 13 14.46 -26.97 7.24
CA ASP A 13 15.63 -26.12 7.52
C ASP A 13 16.10 -25.40 6.25
N ASP A 14 16.15 -26.08 5.11
CA ASP A 14 16.56 -25.49 3.83
C ASP A 14 15.68 -24.29 3.43
N LEU A 15 14.36 -24.39 3.64
CA LEU A 15 13.43 -23.33 3.32
C LEU A 15 13.55 -22.15 4.29
N TYR A 16 13.78 -22.44 5.57
CA TYR A 16 14.07 -21.41 6.56
C TYR A 16 15.35 -20.64 6.21
N GLN A 17 16.43 -21.35 5.87
CA GLN A 17 17.71 -20.73 5.52
C GLN A 17 17.60 -19.85 4.28
N ALA A 18 16.88 -20.30 3.24
CA ALA A 18 16.65 -19.51 2.04
C ALA A 18 15.92 -18.18 2.36
N LEU A 19 14.89 -18.22 3.19
CA LEU A 19 14.14 -17.01 3.60
C LEU A 19 14.93 -16.11 4.55
N ALA A 20 15.75 -16.70 5.43
CA ALA A 20 16.61 -15.96 6.34
C ALA A 20 17.70 -15.20 5.57
N LEU A 21 18.33 -15.84 4.59
CA LEU A 21 19.32 -15.21 3.71
C LEU A 21 18.71 -14.03 2.94
N GLU A 22 17.53 -14.22 2.33
CA GLU A 22 16.82 -13.12 1.64
C GLU A 22 16.52 -11.94 2.58
N ALA A 23 16.12 -12.23 3.81
CA ALA A 23 15.85 -11.20 4.82
C ALA A 23 17.13 -10.44 5.21
N GLU A 24 18.25 -11.14 5.39
CA GLU A 24 19.55 -10.55 5.68
C GLU A 24 20.06 -9.68 4.54
N GLU A 25 20.03 -10.18 3.30
CA GLU A 25 20.44 -9.44 2.10
C GLU A 25 19.61 -8.17 1.89
N ALA A 26 18.31 -8.23 2.19
CA ALA A 26 17.41 -7.09 2.10
C ALA A 26 17.51 -6.13 3.31
N GLY A 27 18.19 -6.51 4.40
CA GLY A 27 18.21 -5.77 5.67
C GLY A 27 16.83 -5.66 6.32
N ARG A 28 15.97 -6.68 6.15
CA ARG A 28 14.57 -6.70 6.60
C ARG A 28 14.33 -7.83 7.60
N SER A 29 13.18 -7.80 8.29
CA SER A 29 12.79 -8.92 9.14
C SER A 29 12.25 -10.08 8.30
N LEU A 30 12.49 -11.31 8.76
CA LEU A 30 11.93 -12.53 8.16
C LEU A 30 10.40 -12.46 8.02
N ALA A 31 9.73 -11.88 9.03
CA ALA A 31 8.28 -11.69 9.00
C ALA A 31 7.81 -10.75 7.89
N ASP A 32 8.62 -9.77 7.49
CA ASP A 32 8.30 -8.87 6.37
C ASP A 32 8.47 -9.57 5.02
N VAL A 33 9.54 -10.35 4.86
CA VAL A 33 9.77 -11.16 3.65
C VAL A 33 8.66 -12.17 3.45
N ILE A 34 8.32 -12.93 4.50
CA ILE A 34 7.22 -13.90 4.48
C ILE A 34 5.89 -13.22 4.15
N ARG A 35 5.61 -12.06 4.75
CA ARG A 35 4.37 -11.32 4.49
C ARG A 35 4.27 -10.89 3.03
N ASP A 36 5.35 -10.38 2.46
CA ASP A 36 5.38 -9.92 1.07
C ASP A 36 5.22 -11.10 0.10
N ARG A 37 5.86 -12.25 0.37
CA ARG A 37 5.68 -13.49 -0.43
C ARG A 37 4.29 -14.08 -0.32
N LEU A 38 3.71 -14.15 0.88
CA LEU A 38 2.32 -14.57 1.06
C LEU A 38 1.34 -13.65 0.35
N ARG A 39 1.64 -12.35 0.32
CA ARG A 39 0.84 -11.39 -0.42
C ARG A 39 0.98 -11.58 -1.93
N ALA A 40 2.18 -11.87 -2.42
CA ALA A 40 2.43 -12.21 -3.82
C ALA A 40 1.66 -13.46 -4.24
N SER A 41 1.65 -14.50 -3.41
CA SER A 41 1.01 -15.77 -3.74
C SER A 41 -0.52 -15.69 -3.71
N ILE A 42 -1.09 -14.90 -2.80
CA ILE A 42 -2.55 -14.73 -2.67
C ILE A 42 -3.09 -13.71 -3.67
N PHE A 43 -2.36 -12.63 -3.92
CA PHE A 43 -2.86 -11.46 -4.67
C PHE A 43 -2.11 -11.19 -6.00
N GLY A 44 -1.13 -12.02 -6.36
CA GLY A 44 -0.33 -11.91 -7.59
C GLY A 44 0.96 -11.08 -7.43
N GLU A 45 1.97 -11.34 -8.28
CA GLU A 45 3.27 -10.64 -8.25
C GLU A 45 3.15 -9.12 -8.52
N GLU A 46 2.13 -8.69 -9.27
CA GLU A 46 1.86 -7.26 -9.51
C GLU A 46 1.45 -6.49 -8.24
N ALA A 47 1.12 -7.19 -7.14
CA ALA A 47 0.85 -6.58 -5.84
C ALA A 47 2.12 -6.32 -5.00
N VAL A 48 3.28 -6.82 -5.43
CA VAL A 48 4.55 -6.78 -4.67
C VAL A 48 5.44 -5.60 -5.06
N GLY A 49 5.06 -4.86 -6.10
CA GLY A 49 5.66 -3.56 -6.42
C GLY A 49 5.03 -2.42 -5.63
N GLU A 50 5.72 -1.98 -4.58
CA GLU A 50 5.73 -0.58 -4.11
C GLU A 50 4.61 -0.09 -3.19
N VAL A 51 3.79 -0.95 -2.56
CA VAL A 51 2.79 -0.46 -1.60
C VAL A 51 2.56 -1.40 -0.40
N ARG A 52 3.30 -1.14 0.68
CA ARG A 52 3.31 -2.00 1.89
C ARG A 52 2.04 -1.84 2.72
N ASN A 53 1.43 -0.66 2.71
CA ASN A 53 0.24 -0.35 3.51
C ASN A 53 -0.74 0.61 2.80
N VAL A 54 -1.95 0.71 3.35
CA VAL A 54 -3.02 1.61 2.88
C VAL A 54 -2.54 3.06 2.72
N GLY A 55 -1.69 3.53 3.63
CA GLY A 55 -1.19 4.90 3.63
C GLY A 55 -0.28 5.16 2.44
N GLU A 56 0.69 4.29 2.21
CA GLU A 56 1.56 4.35 1.02
C GLU A 56 0.74 4.27 -0.28
N LEU A 57 -0.31 3.43 -0.32
CA LEU A 57 -1.19 3.32 -1.49
C LEU A 57 -1.90 4.64 -1.75
N ALA A 58 -2.48 5.20 -0.69
CA ALA A 58 -3.23 6.42 -0.78
C ALA A 58 -2.31 7.59 -1.17
N GLU A 59 -1.13 7.70 -0.55
CA GLU A 59 -0.16 8.74 -0.81
C GLU A 59 0.39 8.67 -2.25
N SER A 60 0.67 7.48 -2.79
CA SER A 60 1.14 7.33 -4.18
C SER A 60 0.05 7.71 -5.20
N LEU A 61 -1.20 7.31 -4.97
CA LEU A 61 -2.33 7.65 -5.84
C LEU A 61 -2.66 9.16 -5.75
N LEU A 62 -2.51 9.75 -4.56
CA LEU A 62 -2.68 11.19 -4.37
C LEU A 62 -1.58 12.00 -5.07
N ALA A 63 -0.33 11.52 -5.09
CA ALA A 63 0.78 12.12 -5.83
C ALA A 63 0.54 12.14 -7.34
N GLN A 64 -0.11 11.10 -7.89
CA GLN A 64 -0.54 11.05 -9.29
C GLN A 64 -1.67 12.05 -9.63
N GLY A 65 -2.23 12.70 -8.61
CA GLY A 65 -3.28 13.70 -8.75
C GLY A 65 -4.69 13.13 -8.85
N LEU A 66 -4.91 11.89 -8.37
CA LEU A 66 -6.25 11.32 -8.30
C LEU A 66 -7.12 12.06 -7.28
N THR A 67 -8.43 11.97 -7.44
CA THR A 67 -9.42 12.47 -6.47
C THR A 67 -9.50 11.55 -5.24
N ASN A 68 -9.99 12.06 -4.11
CA ASN A 68 -10.11 11.24 -2.90
C ASN A 68 -11.01 10.02 -3.11
N GLU A 69 -12.06 10.20 -3.93
CA GLU A 69 -13.02 9.17 -4.27
C GLU A 69 -12.38 8.08 -5.15
N ALA A 70 -11.59 8.48 -6.15
CA ALA A 70 -10.86 7.54 -7.00
C ALA A 70 -9.77 6.79 -6.21
N VAL A 71 -9.03 7.47 -5.33
CA VAL A 71 -8.07 6.84 -4.44
C VAL A 71 -8.75 5.83 -3.52
N LEU A 72 -9.90 6.17 -2.94
CA LEU A 72 -10.62 5.25 -2.08
C LEU A 72 -11.12 4.01 -2.83
N ALA A 73 -11.66 4.18 -4.03
CA ALA A 73 -12.09 3.08 -4.88
C ALA A 73 -10.93 2.15 -5.21
N GLU A 74 -9.78 2.71 -5.59
CA GLU A 74 -8.60 1.94 -5.95
C GLU A 74 -7.96 1.25 -4.72
N VAL A 75 -7.94 1.92 -3.58
CA VAL A 75 -7.51 1.33 -2.31
C VAL A 75 -8.40 0.16 -1.92
N ARG A 76 -9.73 0.27 -2.07
CA ARG A 76 -10.66 -0.84 -1.79
C ARG A 76 -10.55 -1.96 -2.82
N ARG A 77 -10.24 -1.64 -4.07
CA ARG A 77 -10.03 -2.62 -5.14
C ARG A 77 -8.78 -3.47 -4.89
N ARG A 78 -7.68 -2.82 -4.50
CA ARG A 78 -6.39 -3.50 -4.25
C ARG A 78 -6.27 -4.08 -2.83
N LEU A 79 -6.97 -3.49 -1.86
CA LEU A 79 -6.97 -3.88 -0.46
C LEU A 79 -8.42 -3.98 0.03
N PRO A 80 -9.14 -5.06 -0.29
CA PRO A 80 -10.54 -5.23 0.11
C PRO A 80 -10.74 -5.25 1.64
N ASP A 81 -9.72 -5.68 2.40
CA ASP A 81 -9.72 -5.64 3.87
C ASP A 81 -9.39 -4.26 4.47
N ALA A 82 -9.10 -3.25 3.64
CA ALA A 82 -8.76 -1.93 4.13
C ALA A 82 -9.98 -1.19 4.69
N LYS A 83 -9.95 -0.88 5.99
CA LYS A 83 -10.93 -0.02 6.67
C LYS A 83 -10.81 1.47 6.32
N THR A 84 -10.26 1.78 5.14
CA THR A 84 -10.02 3.14 4.70
C THR A 84 -11.34 3.86 4.50
N SER A 85 -11.45 5.02 5.12
CA SER A 85 -12.59 5.91 4.97
C SER A 85 -12.23 7.08 4.05
N PRO A 86 -13.23 7.78 3.47
CA PRO A 86 -13.00 9.04 2.77
C PRO A 86 -12.21 10.06 3.61
N ALA A 87 -12.48 10.09 4.93
CA ALA A 87 -11.78 10.96 5.87
C ALA A 87 -10.29 10.61 6.01
N SER A 88 -9.94 9.32 6.00
CA SER A 88 -8.55 8.86 6.03
C SER A 88 -7.79 9.35 4.79
N VAL A 89 -8.39 9.25 3.60
CA VAL A 89 -7.78 9.74 2.35
C VAL A 89 -7.60 11.26 2.36
N ALA A 90 -8.59 12.00 2.86
CA ALA A 90 -8.49 13.45 3.02
C ALA A 90 -7.37 13.85 4.01
N TRP A 91 -7.19 13.05 5.08
CA TRP A 91 -6.09 13.22 6.02
C TRP A 91 -4.73 12.99 5.35
N TYR A 92 -4.54 11.91 4.58
CA TYR A 92 -3.29 11.66 3.85
C TYR A 92 -2.94 12.82 2.90
N ARG A 93 -3.92 13.35 2.16
CA ARG A 93 -3.70 14.52 1.29
C ARG A 93 -3.21 15.73 2.07
N SER A 94 -3.83 16.00 3.22
CA SER A 94 -3.44 17.12 4.09
C SER A 94 -2.07 16.90 4.72
N ASN A 95 -1.76 15.65 5.11
CA ASN A 95 -0.46 15.24 5.64
C ASN A 95 0.66 15.43 4.61
N MET A 96 0.43 15.03 3.36
CA MET A 96 1.38 15.24 2.25
C MET A 96 1.65 16.73 2.01
N LYS A 97 0.60 17.57 2.00
CA LYS A 97 0.77 19.03 1.90
C LYS A 97 1.63 19.59 3.03
N ARG A 98 1.39 19.15 4.28
CA ARG A 98 2.17 19.58 5.45
C ARG A 98 3.63 19.15 5.38
N LYS A 99 3.91 17.99 4.78
CA LYS A 99 5.26 17.46 4.57
C LYS A 99 5.98 18.06 3.35
N GLY A 100 5.33 18.94 2.58
CA GLY A 100 5.88 19.48 1.33
C GLY A 100 6.02 18.44 0.21
N LEU A 101 5.28 17.33 0.31
CA LEU A 101 5.29 16.27 -0.69
C LEU A 101 4.42 16.66 -1.90
N PRO A 102 4.73 16.16 -3.11
CA PRO A 102 3.98 16.49 -4.32
C PRO A 102 2.54 15.98 -4.22
N VAL A 103 1.60 16.90 -4.03
CA VAL A 103 0.17 16.60 -3.98
C VAL A 103 -0.66 17.83 -4.38
N ILE A 104 -1.63 17.63 -5.26
CA ILE A 104 -2.54 18.71 -5.68
C ILE A 104 -3.75 18.80 -4.74
N SER A 105 -4.48 19.93 -4.73
CA SER A 105 -5.72 20.03 -3.97
C SER A 105 -6.82 19.13 -4.53
N GLN A 106 -7.85 18.83 -3.74
CA GLN A 106 -9.01 18.07 -4.21
C GLN A 106 -9.75 18.79 -5.35
N VAL A 107 -9.79 20.13 -5.30
CA VAL A 107 -10.41 20.95 -6.36
C VAL A 107 -9.64 20.83 -7.67
N GLU A 108 -8.31 20.90 -7.61
CA GLU A 108 -7.44 20.71 -8.77
C GLU A 108 -7.51 19.28 -9.31
N ALA A 109 -7.54 18.28 -8.43
CA ALA A 109 -7.72 16.88 -8.83
C ALA A 109 -9.06 16.65 -9.55
N ARG A 110 -10.15 17.27 -9.05
CA ARG A 110 -11.46 17.19 -9.71
C ARG A 110 -11.48 17.90 -11.06
N ARG A 111 -10.81 19.06 -11.17
CA ARG A 111 -10.64 19.75 -12.46
C ARG A 111 -9.86 18.89 -13.45
N LYS A 112 -8.72 18.31 -13.02
CA LYS A 112 -7.91 17.39 -13.84
C LYS A 112 -8.72 16.18 -14.30
N ALA A 113 -9.53 15.59 -13.42
CA ALA A 113 -10.39 14.47 -13.75
C ALA A 113 -11.51 14.86 -14.75
N ALA A 114 -12.04 16.08 -14.67
CA ALA A 114 -13.03 16.59 -15.62
C ALA A 114 -12.42 16.99 -16.98
N SER A 115 -11.14 17.31 -17.01
CA SER A 115 -10.38 17.68 -18.21
C SER A 115 -9.74 16.50 -18.94
N ALA A 116 -9.73 15.29 -18.34
CA ALA A 116 -9.21 14.10 -18.99
C ALA A 116 -10.16 13.64 -20.10
N PRO A 117 -9.67 13.41 -21.35
CA PRO A 117 -10.50 12.89 -22.43
C PRO A 117 -11.00 11.48 -22.08
N LYS A 118 -12.28 11.22 -22.41
CA LYS A 118 -12.96 9.93 -22.22
C LYS A 118 -12.41 8.84 -23.12
#